data_AF-A0AA97LY55-F1
#
_entry.id   AF-A0AA97LY55-F1
#
_cell.length_a   1.000
_cell.length_b   1.000
_cell.length_c   1.000
_cell.angle_alpha   90.00
_cell.angle_beta   90.00
_cell.angle_gamma   90.00
#
_symmetry.space_group_name_H-M   'P 1'
#
loop_
_entity.id
_entity.type
_entity.pdbx_description
1 polymer ?
#
loop_
_entity_poly.entity_id
_entity_poly.type
_entity_poly.pdbx_seq_one_letter_code
_entity_poly.pdbx_strand_id
1 'polypeptide(L)'
;MHALWQTQQDLPTGEGGHPRAFRVVAAAVDLARIGVEHADRNLLEAAHRLYALPAVLRPEPFDRALVWAVREHEDTCGLLLPVTTDDRQEAWRPFDYLVDQTTTPLPDGLWNLALNHTTSPDTHFAIGWAAYDHNRSAIAETTFRQAADTGNTTAMVILGILLAERDRPTKPRPGGAAPSTRAIPMPCTTSSYSNGARPKQATLTL
;
A
#
# COMPACT_ATOMS: atom_id res chain seq x y z
N MET A 1 -8.20 -27.51 -5.51
CA MET A 1 -7.89 -26.15 -4.97
C MET A 1 -7.52 -25.13 -6.07
N HIS A 2 -6.37 -25.21 -6.75
CA HIS A 2 -5.95 -24.19 -7.75
C HIS A 2 -6.87 -24.05 -8.97
N ALA A 3 -7.24 -25.17 -9.60
CA ALA A 3 -8.13 -25.16 -10.76
C ALA A 3 -9.53 -24.62 -10.42
N LEU A 4 -10.03 -24.90 -9.22
CA LEU A 4 -11.28 -24.34 -8.70
C LEU A 4 -11.18 -22.83 -8.49
N TRP A 5 -10.07 -22.32 -7.95
CA TRP A 5 -9.88 -20.88 -7.76
C TRP A 5 -9.81 -20.13 -9.10
N GLN A 6 -9.02 -20.61 -10.05
CA GLN A 6 -8.86 -19.99 -11.38
C GLN A 6 -10.16 -20.02 -12.19
N THR A 7 -10.82 -21.19 -12.25
CA THR A 7 -12.09 -21.36 -12.98
C THR A 7 -13.21 -20.46 -12.41
N GLN A 8 -13.15 -20.11 -11.13
CA GLN A 8 -14.15 -19.29 -10.44
C GLN A 8 -13.86 -17.78 -10.47
N GLN A 9 -12.63 -17.38 -10.81
CA GLN A 9 -12.36 -15.99 -11.17
C GLN A 9 -12.98 -15.65 -12.54
N ASP A 10 -13.07 -16.63 -13.45
CA ASP A 10 -13.58 -16.47 -14.81
C ASP A 10 -15.10 -16.75 -14.96
N LEU A 11 -15.71 -17.53 -14.06
CA LEU A 11 -17.15 -17.84 -14.09
C LEU A 11 -17.94 -17.05 -13.04
N PRO A 12 -19.05 -16.38 -13.41
CA PRO A 12 -19.94 -15.71 -12.44
C PRO A 12 -20.75 -16.69 -11.57
N THR A 13 -20.54 -18.00 -11.71
CA THR A 13 -21.30 -19.05 -11.02
C THR A 13 -20.34 -20.10 -10.45
N GLY A 14 -20.13 -20.02 -9.14
CA GLY A 14 -19.56 -21.08 -8.29
C GLY A 14 -20.07 -22.47 -8.66
N GLU A 15 -19.21 -23.41 -9.02
CA GLU A 15 -19.57 -24.82 -8.99
C GLU A 15 -20.04 -25.12 -7.56
N GLY A 16 -21.33 -25.46 -7.42
CA GLY A 16 -21.99 -25.68 -6.13
C GLY A 16 -22.90 -24.55 -5.63
N GLY A 17 -23.00 -23.40 -6.31
CA GLY A 17 -24.00 -22.37 -5.98
C GLY A 17 -23.71 -21.52 -4.74
N HIS A 18 -22.42 -21.30 -4.43
CA HIS A 18 -21.97 -20.51 -3.26
C HIS A 18 -21.29 -19.19 -3.66
N PRO A 19 -21.96 -18.29 -4.41
CA PRO A 19 -21.31 -17.08 -4.94
C PRO A 19 -20.83 -16.15 -3.83
N ARG A 20 -21.48 -16.08 -2.66
CA ARG A 20 -21.01 -15.22 -1.57
C ARG A 20 -19.75 -15.77 -0.95
N ALA A 21 -19.63 -17.09 -0.76
CA ALA A 21 -18.45 -17.70 -0.18
C ALA A 21 -17.18 -17.36 -0.97
N PHE A 22 -17.24 -17.39 -2.30
CA PHE A 22 -16.12 -16.95 -3.13
C PHE A 22 -15.75 -15.48 -2.92
N ARG A 23 -16.72 -14.58 -2.71
CA ARG A 23 -16.42 -13.17 -2.39
C ARG A 23 -15.80 -13.00 -1.00
N VAL A 24 -16.21 -13.83 -0.03
CA VAL A 24 -15.59 -13.84 1.30
C VAL A 24 -14.14 -14.31 1.22
N VAL A 25 -13.86 -15.37 0.45
CA VAL A 25 -12.48 -15.85 0.22
C VAL A 25 -11.65 -14.79 -0.50
N ALA A 26 -12.18 -14.18 -1.57
CA ALA A 26 -11.49 -13.11 -2.28
C ALA A 26 -11.17 -11.91 -1.38
N ALA A 27 -12.12 -11.51 -0.53
CA ALA A 27 -11.90 -10.45 0.45
C ALA A 27 -10.81 -10.82 1.46
N ALA A 28 -10.80 -12.05 1.97
CA ALA A 28 -9.77 -12.52 2.90
C ALA A 28 -8.38 -12.56 2.25
N VAL A 29 -8.30 -13.02 1.00
CA VAL A 29 -7.05 -13.03 0.21
C VAL A 29 -6.53 -11.62 0.03
N ASP A 30 -7.37 -10.68 -0.41
CA ASP A 30 -6.93 -9.31 -0.61
C ASP A 30 -6.61 -8.58 0.71
N LEU A 31 -7.30 -8.92 1.82
CA LEU A 31 -6.94 -8.45 3.16
C LEU A 31 -5.53 -8.92 3.55
N ALA A 32 -5.19 -10.17 3.30
CA ALA A 32 -3.84 -10.69 3.53
C ALA A 32 -2.80 -9.99 2.64
N ARG A 33 -3.13 -9.72 1.38
CA ARG A 33 -2.25 -8.98 0.43
C ARG A 33 -1.97 -7.54 0.87
N ILE A 34 -2.86 -6.94 1.67
CA ILE A 34 -2.67 -5.61 2.26
C ILE A 34 -2.13 -5.67 3.70
N GLY A 35 -1.65 -6.81 4.17
CA GLY A 35 -1.01 -6.94 5.49
C GLY A 35 -1.95 -7.27 6.65
N VAL A 36 -3.23 -7.57 6.38
CA VAL A 36 -4.16 -8.09 7.39
C VAL A 36 -4.20 -9.61 7.32
N GLU A 37 -3.28 -10.27 8.04
CA GLU A 37 -3.16 -11.73 8.04
C GLU A 37 -4.35 -12.44 8.70
N HIS A 38 -4.89 -11.84 9.76
CA HIS A 38 -5.96 -12.40 10.58
C HIS A 38 -7.15 -11.45 10.57
N ALA A 39 -8.18 -11.78 9.79
CA ALA A 39 -9.39 -10.98 9.71
C ALA A 39 -10.46 -11.54 10.65
N ASP A 40 -11.06 -10.68 11.46
CA ASP A 40 -12.22 -11.06 12.26
C ASP A 40 -13.48 -11.22 11.40
N ARG A 41 -14.56 -11.72 12.01
CA ARG A 41 -15.82 -12.00 11.31
C ARG A 41 -16.44 -10.73 10.73
N ASN A 42 -16.39 -9.62 11.48
CA ASN A 42 -17.02 -8.36 11.10
C ASN A 42 -16.26 -7.70 9.94
N LEU A 43 -14.93 -7.78 9.96
CA LEU A 43 -14.03 -7.33 8.91
C LEU A 43 -14.29 -8.11 7.63
N LEU A 44 -14.38 -9.44 7.69
CA LEU A 44 -14.75 -10.25 6.52
C LEU A 44 -16.16 -9.94 6.00
N GLU A 45 -17.11 -9.74 6.91
CA GLU A 45 -18.48 -9.40 6.54
C GLU A 45 -18.57 -8.02 5.87
N ALA A 46 -17.77 -7.06 6.30
CA ALA A 46 -17.71 -5.74 5.68
C ALA A 46 -16.93 -5.79 4.34
N ALA A 47 -15.78 -6.46 4.32
CA ALA A 47 -14.88 -6.50 3.17
C ALA A 47 -15.50 -7.23 1.95
N HIS A 48 -16.20 -8.35 2.15
CA HIS A 48 -16.79 -9.07 1.00
C HIS A 48 -17.85 -8.24 0.25
N ARG A 49 -18.45 -7.23 0.89
CA ARG A 49 -19.43 -6.33 0.26
C ARG A 49 -18.79 -5.37 -0.75
N LEU A 50 -17.48 -5.18 -0.71
CA LEU A 50 -16.74 -4.41 -1.72
C LEU A 50 -16.68 -5.12 -3.07
N TYR A 51 -16.97 -6.43 -3.09
CA TYR A 51 -16.93 -7.25 -4.30
C TYR A 51 -18.35 -7.39 -4.84
N ALA A 52 -18.55 -6.90 -6.07
CA ALA A 52 -19.86 -6.92 -6.70
C ALA A 52 -20.40 -8.36 -6.83
N LEU A 53 -21.65 -8.53 -6.39
CA LEU A 53 -22.34 -9.80 -6.47
C LEU A 53 -23.77 -9.59 -6.99
N PRO A 54 -24.02 -9.96 -8.25
CA PRO A 54 -25.34 -9.82 -8.87
C PRO A 54 -26.43 -10.58 -8.12
N ALA A 55 -27.56 -9.93 -7.85
CA ALA A 55 -28.70 -10.55 -7.14
C ALA A 55 -29.29 -11.76 -7.88
N VAL A 56 -29.12 -11.84 -9.20
CA VAL A 56 -29.54 -12.98 -10.03
C VAL A 56 -28.90 -14.30 -9.57
N LEU A 57 -27.72 -14.23 -8.94
CA LEU A 57 -27.00 -15.40 -8.42
C LEU A 57 -27.59 -15.94 -7.13
N ARG A 58 -28.57 -15.25 -6.52
CA ARG A 58 -29.25 -15.63 -5.27
C ARG A 58 -28.25 -16.06 -4.18
N PRO A 59 -27.36 -15.15 -3.74
CA PRO A 59 -26.34 -15.49 -2.76
C PRO A 59 -26.91 -16.05 -1.48
N GLU A 60 -26.23 -17.07 -0.98
CA GLU A 60 -26.42 -17.61 0.36
C GLU A 60 -26.16 -16.54 1.44
N PRO A 61 -26.70 -16.70 2.66
CA PRO A 61 -26.37 -15.85 3.80
C PRO A 61 -24.87 -15.92 4.17
N PHE A 62 -24.35 -14.87 4.80
CA PHE A 62 -22.93 -14.79 5.17
C PHE A 62 -22.46 -15.96 6.04
N ASP A 63 -23.24 -16.40 7.02
CA ASP A 63 -22.88 -17.54 7.87
C ASP A 63 -22.70 -18.83 7.07
N ARG A 64 -23.59 -19.08 6.11
CA ARG A 64 -23.51 -20.24 5.20
C ARG A 64 -22.28 -20.15 4.32
N ALA A 65 -21.97 -18.95 3.82
CA ALA A 65 -20.80 -18.68 3.02
C ALA A 65 -19.49 -18.93 3.78
N LEU A 66 -19.40 -18.43 5.03
CA LEU A 66 -18.23 -18.58 5.88
C LEU A 66 -17.99 -20.05 6.27
N VAL A 67 -19.06 -20.75 6.68
CA VAL A 67 -18.99 -22.19 6.99
C VAL A 67 -18.50 -22.99 5.78
N TRP A 68 -19.01 -22.68 4.58
CA TRP A 68 -18.57 -23.33 3.36
C TRP A 68 -17.09 -23.05 3.03
N ALA A 69 -16.64 -21.81 3.25
CA ALA A 69 -15.26 -21.40 2.97
C ALA A 69 -14.24 -22.07 3.90
N VAL A 70 -14.63 -22.33 5.15
CA VAL A 70 -13.81 -23.02 6.16
C VAL A 70 -13.83 -24.54 5.98
N ARG A 71 -14.91 -25.09 5.43
CA ARG A 71 -15.05 -26.53 5.22
C ARG A 71 -13.94 -27.06 4.31
N GLU A 72 -13.45 -28.26 4.62
CA GLU A 72 -12.54 -29.03 3.77
C GLU A 72 -13.17 -29.38 2.42
N HIS A 73 -12.38 -29.27 1.34
CA HIS A 73 -12.79 -29.58 -0.02
C HIS A 73 -11.86 -30.66 -0.59
N GLU A 74 -12.43 -31.73 -1.15
CA GLU A 74 -11.68 -32.84 -1.79
C GLU A 74 -10.50 -33.36 -0.95
N ASP A 75 -10.76 -33.69 0.32
CA ASP A 75 -9.77 -34.18 1.31
C ASP A 75 -8.56 -33.23 1.52
N THR A 76 -8.72 -31.95 1.18
CA THR A 76 -7.75 -30.88 1.39
C THR A 76 -8.27 -29.88 2.43
N CYS A 77 -7.39 -29.03 2.99
CA CYS A 77 -7.75 -27.91 3.84
C CYS A 77 -8.79 -26.97 3.20
N GLY A 78 -9.60 -26.32 4.02
CA GLY A 78 -10.52 -25.27 3.58
C GLY A 78 -9.79 -24.07 2.94
N LEU A 79 -10.55 -23.26 2.19
CA LEU A 79 -10.02 -22.04 1.56
C LEU A 79 -9.70 -20.96 2.60
N LEU A 80 -10.44 -20.96 3.71
CA LEU A 80 -10.16 -20.17 4.90
C LEU A 80 -9.79 -21.09 6.06
N LEU A 81 -8.77 -20.69 6.80
CA LEU A 81 -8.31 -21.39 8.00
C LEU A 81 -8.74 -20.58 9.23
N PRO A 82 -9.50 -21.17 10.17
CA PRO A 82 -9.80 -20.52 11.43
C PRO A 82 -8.53 -20.44 12.29
N VAL A 83 -8.31 -19.29 12.91
CA VAL A 83 -7.18 -19.00 13.79
C VAL A 83 -7.73 -18.36 15.06
N THR A 84 -7.26 -18.81 16.22
CA THR A 84 -7.54 -18.13 17.49
C THR A 84 -6.41 -17.13 17.74
N THR A 85 -6.74 -15.83 17.80
CA THR A 85 -5.77 -14.77 18.10
C THR A 85 -5.34 -14.82 19.57
N ASP A 86 -4.29 -14.07 19.94
CA ASP A 86 -3.81 -13.97 21.33
C ASP A 86 -4.91 -13.51 22.30
N ASP A 87 -5.82 -12.65 21.82
CA ASP A 87 -7.00 -12.17 22.55
C ASP A 87 -8.14 -13.19 22.63
N ARG A 88 -7.88 -14.44 22.19
CA ARG A 88 -8.85 -15.54 22.08
C ARG A 88 -10.05 -15.21 21.19
N GLN A 89 -9.87 -14.30 20.23
CA GLN A 89 -10.89 -14.02 19.23
C GLN A 89 -10.73 -14.97 18.05
N GLU A 90 -11.86 -15.41 17.49
CA GLU A 90 -11.85 -16.14 16.23
C GLU A 90 -11.54 -15.17 15.09
N ALA A 91 -10.50 -15.51 14.34
CA ALA A 91 -10.13 -14.86 13.11
C ALA A 91 -9.99 -15.91 12.01
N TRP A 92 -9.89 -15.45 10.78
CA TRP A 92 -9.71 -16.29 9.61
C TRP A 92 -8.55 -15.75 8.79
N ARG A 93 -7.73 -16.66 8.28
CA ARG A 93 -6.70 -16.37 7.29
C ARG A 93 -6.96 -17.17 6.01
N PRO A 94 -6.73 -16.61 4.82
CA PRO A 94 -6.76 -17.39 3.60
C PRO A 94 -5.63 -18.41 3.60
N PHE A 95 -5.81 -19.50 2.85
CA PHE A 95 -4.71 -20.41 2.58
C PHE A 95 -3.63 -19.69 1.74
N ASP A 96 -2.37 -19.74 2.16
CA ASP A 96 -1.28 -18.89 1.63
C ASP A 96 -1.09 -19.00 0.12
N TYR A 97 -1.27 -20.20 -0.42
CA TYR A 97 -1.21 -20.42 -1.87
C TYR A 97 -2.23 -19.57 -2.67
N LEU A 98 -3.39 -19.23 -2.09
CA LEU A 98 -4.37 -18.35 -2.75
C LEU A 98 -3.86 -16.91 -2.83
N VAL A 99 -3.12 -16.46 -1.82
CA VAL A 99 -2.52 -15.12 -1.77
C VAL A 99 -1.47 -14.99 -2.87
N ASP A 100 -0.57 -15.97 -2.97
CA ASP A 100 0.52 -15.98 -3.94
C ASP A 100 0.04 -16.00 -5.41
N GLN A 101 -1.11 -16.62 -5.67
CA GLN A 101 -1.65 -16.79 -7.01
C GLN A 101 -2.55 -15.63 -7.46
N THR A 102 -2.93 -14.73 -6.54
CA THR A 102 -3.93 -13.71 -6.83
C THR A 102 -3.29 -12.41 -7.32
N THR A 103 -3.61 -12.06 -8.56
CA THR A 103 -3.12 -10.84 -9.23
C THR A 103 -4.23 -9.84 -9.51
N THR A 104 -5.44 -10.10 -9.00
CA THR A 104 -6.61 -9.24 -9.22
C THR A 104 -6.39 -7.85 -8.63
N PRO A 105 -6.96 -6.79 -9.24
CA PRO A 105 -6.92 -5.44 -8.68
C PRO A 105 -7.53 -5.39 -7.28
N LEU A 106 -6.85 -4.73 -6.35
CA LEU A 106 -7.35 -4.51 -4.99
C LEU A 106 -8.45 -3.43 -5.00
N PRO A 107 -9.58 -3.63 -4.31
CA PRO A 107 -10.61 -2.60 -4.15
C PRO A 107 -10.08 -1.37 -3.39
N ASP A 108 -10.37 -0.16 -3.87
CA ASP A 108 -9.92 1.08 -3.23
C ASP A 108 -10.40 1.22 -1.78
N GLY A 109 -11.64 0.80 -1.51
CA GLY A 109 -12.24 0.88 -0.18
C GLY A 109 -11.63 -0.09 0.85
N LEU A 110 -10.88 -1.10 0.40
CA LEU A 110 -10.37 -2.17 1.27
C LEU A 110 -9.36 -1.64 2.29
N TRP A 111 -8.49 -0.72 1.88
CA TRP A 111 -7.45 -0.13 2.72
C TRP A 111 -8.05 0.65 3.91
N ASN A 112 -9.00 1.53 3.63
CA ASN A 112 -9.67 2.31 4.68
C ASN A 112 -10.49 1.41 5.60
N LEU A 113 -11.13 0.38 5.04
CA LEU A 113 -11.89 -0.59 5.81
C LEU A 113 -10.99 -1.37 6.78
N ALA A 114 -9.83 -1.82 6.32
CA ALA A 114 -8.83 -2.49 7.14
C ALA A 114 -8.30 -1.58 8.27
N LEU A 115 -7.94 -0.33 7.96
CA LEU A 115 -7.46 0.64 8.95
C LEU A 115 -8.50 0.97 10.02
N ASN A 116 -9.78 1.02 9.65
CA ASN A 116 -10.88 1.32 10.60
C ASN A 116 -11.23 0.13 11.51
N HIS A 117 -10.96 -1.10 11.08
CA HIS A 117 -11.27 -2.32 11.84
C HIS A 117 -10.11 -2.83 12.69
N THR A 118 -8.88 -2.52 12.30
CA THR A 118 -7.68 -2.98 13.00
C THR A 118 -7.17 -1.90 13.94
N THR A 119 -6.75 -2.29 15.14
CA THR A 119 -6.13 -1.39 16.13
C THR A 119 -4.71 -1.83 16.49
N SER A 120 -4.30 -3.01 16.02
CA SER A 120 -2.97 -3.57 16.30
C SER A 120 -1.89 -2.73 15.60
N PRO A 121 -0.89 -2.22 16.35
CA PRO A 121 0.23 -1.48 15.76
C PRO A 121 0.99 -2.27 14.70
N ASP A 122 1.14 -3.58 14.89
CA ASP A 122 1.85 -4.45 13.96
C ASP A 122 1.07 -4.61 12.65
N THR A 123 -0.25 -4.78 12.74
CA THR A 123 -1.13 -4.84 11.57
C THR A 123 -1.17 -3.50 10.82
N HIS A 124 -1.21 -2.37 11.54
CA HIS A 124 -1.11 -1.05 10.92
C HIS A 124 0.23 -0.86 10.21
N PHE A 125 1.33 -1.28 10.81
CA PHE A 125 2.64 -1.23 10.16
C PHE A 125 2.67 -2.08 8.89
N ALA A 126 2.13 -3.30 8.92
CA ALA A 126 2.01 -4.18 7.76
C ALA A 126 1.15 -3.55 6.64
N ILE A 127 0.02 -2.92 6.98
CA ILE A 127 -0.82 -2.19 6.02
C ILE A 127 -0.05 -1.02 5.41
N GLY A 128 0.70 -0.25 6.22
CA GLY A 128 1.55 0.84 5.73
C GLY A 128 2.60 0.36 4.73
N TRP A 129 3.25 -0.77 5.03
CA TRP A 129 4.22 -1.41 4.12
C TRP A 129 3.56 -1.86 2.82
N ALA A 130 2.43 -2.57 2.90
CA ALA A 130 1.71 -2.98 1.70
C ALA A 130 1.23 -1.79 0.87
N ALA A 131 0.82 -0.70 1.51
CA ALA A 131 0.42 0.54 0.84
C ALA A 131 1.61 1.20 0.11
N TYR A 132 2.82 1.13 0.69
CA TYR A 132 4.05 1.57 0.03
C TYR A 132 4.33 0.75 -1.24
N ASP A 133 4.31 -0.58 -1.15
CA ASP A 133 4.54 -1.48 -2.30
C ASP A 133 3.47 -1.29 -3.41
N HIS A 134 2.23 -0.98 -3.03
CA HIS A 134 1.14 -0.71 -3.97
C HIS A 134 1.10 0.74 -4.48
N ASN A 135 2.13 1.55 -4.22
CA ASN A 135 2.23 2.96 -4.62
C ASN A 135 1.04 3.83 -4.12
N ARG A 136 0.47 3.48 -2.97
CA ARG A 136 -0.61 4.22 -2.30
C ARG A 136 -0.03 5.22 -1.30
N SER A 137 0.76 6.17 -1.81
CA SER A 137 1.58 7.09 -1.00
C SER A 137 0.79 7.85 0.08
N ALA A 138 -0.45 8.27 -0.20
CA ALA A 138 -1.27 8.99 0.78
C ALA A 138 -1.65 8.12 1.99
N ILE A 139 -1.97 6.84 1.76
CA ILE A 139 -2.30 5.88 2.83
C ILE A 139 -1.03 5.54 3.59
N ALA A 140 0.04 5.19 2.88
CA ALA A 140 1.34 4.88 3.48
C ALA A 140 1.87 6.03 4.35
N GLU A 141 1.84 7.27 3.85
CA GLU A 141 2.29 8.46 4.59
C GLU A 141 1.46 8.67 5.86
N THR A 142 0.15 8.50 5.80
CA THR A 142 -0.75 8.65 6.96
C THR A 142 -0.44 7.61 8.03
N THR A 143 -0.33 6.34 7.63
CA THR A 143 -0.08 5.23 8.55
C THR A 143 1.33 5.30 9.15
N PHE A 144 2.36 5.62 8.36
CA PHE A 144 3.73 5.76 8.87
C PHE A 144 3.90 7.00 9.75
N ARG A 145 3.16 8.08 9.51
CA ARG A 145 3.14 9.24 10.42
C ARG A 145 2.60 8.85 11.79
N GLN A 146 1.46 8.17 11.83
CA GLN A 146 0.90 7.68 13.09
C GLN A 146 1.86 6.74 13.83
N ALA A 147 2.49 5.80 13.12
CA ALA A 147 3.47 4.90 13.71
C ALA A 147 4.74 5.64 14.18
N ALA A 148 5.22 6.64 13.44
CA ALA A 148 6.34 7.48 13.85
C ALA A 148 6.03 8.30 15.11
N ASP A 149 4.81 8.83 15.24
CA ASP A 149 4.35 9.56 16.43
C ASP A 149 4.33 8.67 17.69
N THR A 150 4.17 7.35 17.52
CA THR A 150 4.28 6.37 18.61
C THR A 150 5.72 5.92 18.92
N GLY A 151 6.71 6.44 18.20
CA GLY A 151 8.14 6.14 18.39
C GLY A 151 8.66 4.95 17.58
N ASN A 152 7.93 4.47 16.57
CA ASN A 152 8.40 3.40 15.69
C ASN A 152 9.51 3.94 14.75
N THR A 153 10.76 3.57 15.04
CA THR A 153 11.94 4.03 14.29
C THR A 153 11.94 3.59 12.83
N THR A 154 11.44 2.39 12.53
CA THR A 154 11.30 1.91 11.15
C THR A 154 10.30 2.77 10.37
N ALA A 155 9.17 3.10 10.99
CA ALA A 155 8.18 3.98 10.38
C ALA A 155 8.74 5.40 10.12
N MET A 156 9.57 5.93 11.02
CA MET A 156 10.25 7.21 10.82
C MET A 156 11.17 7.19 9.59
N VAL A 157 11.93 6.09 9.40
CA VAL A 157 12.82 5.93 8.23
C VAL A 157 12.01 5.87 6.94
N ILE A 158 10.96 5.06 6.89
CA ILE A 158 10.12 4.91 5.69
C ILE A 158 9.37 6.21 5.37
N LEU A 159 8.86 6.92 6.37
CA LEU A 159 8.27 8.24 6.19
C LEU A 159 9.28 9.24 5.60
N GLY A 160 10.54 9.19 6.06
CA GLY A 160 11.62 10.00 5.48
C GLY A 160 11.85 9.70 4.00
N ILE A 161 11.83 8.43 3.60
CA ILE A 161 11.95 7.99 2.19
C ILE A 161 10.77 8.54 1.36
N LEU A 162 9.53 8.34 1.84
CA LEU A 162 8.31 8.81 1.17
C LEU A 162 8.31 10.32 0.95
N LEU A 163 8.70 11.09 1.96
CA LEU A 163 8.80 12.56 1.86
C LEU A 163 9.91 12.98 0.90
N ALA A 164 11.06 12.30 0.93
CA ALA A 164 12.15 12.58 0.01
C ALA A 164 11.80 12.27 -1.45
N GLU A 165 11.01 11.22 -1.71
CA GLU A 165 10.53 10.89 -3.05
C GLU A 165 9.50 11.90 -3.57
N ARG A 166 8.60 12.37 -2.71
CA ARG A 166 7.65 13.43 -3.05
C ARG A 166 8.35 14.74 -3.42
N ASP A 167 9.40 15.07 -2.66
CA ASP A 167 10.12 16.33 -2.81
C ASP A 167 11.24 16.24 -3.88
N ARG A 168 11.40 15.10 -4.59
CA ARG A 168 12.33 15.01 -5.72
C ARG A 168 11.88 15.99 -6.80
N PRO A 169 12.69 17.03 -7.13
CA PRO A 169 12.36 17.92 -8.23
C PRO A 169 12.31 17.07 -9.50
N THR A 170 11.18 17.14 -10.22
CA THR A 170 11.05 16.52 -11.53
C THR A 170 12.25 16.98 -12.35
N LYS A 171 13.16 16.07 -12.74
CA LYS A 171 14.26 16.41 -13.62
C LYS A 171 13.67 17.12 -14.83
N PRO A 172 14.04 18.39 -15.12
CA PRO A 172 13.54 19.05 -16.30
C PRO A 172 13.89 18.18 -17.52
N ARG A 173 12.87 17.84 -18.32
CA ARG A 173 13.03 17.08 -19.55
C ARG A 173 14.15 17.73 -20.38
N PRO A 174 15.23 17.02 -20.76
CA PRO A 174 16.22 17.60 -21.64
C PRO A 174 15.52 17.87 -22.98
N GLY A 175 15.25 19.15 -23.26
CA GLY A 175 14.48 19.60 -24.43
C GLY A 175 13.31 20.54 -24.14
N GLY A 176 13.01 20.89 -22.89
CA GLY A 176 12.17 22.05 -22.58
C GLY A 176 12.98 23.33 -22.74
N ALA A 177 12.68 24.13 -23.76
CA ALA A 177 13.34 25.41 -24.02
C ALA A 177 13.36 26.27 -22.75
N ALA A 178 14.52 26.84 -22.42
CA ALA A 178 14.66 27.81 -21.35
C ALA A 178 13.65 28.95 -21.55
N PRO A 179 12.94 29.42 -20.50
CA PRO A 179 12.16 30.64 -20.63
C PRO A 179 13.13 31.76 -21.01
N SER A 180 12.83 32.43 -22.13
CA SER A 180 13.54 33.61 -22.58
C SER A 180 13.48 34.66 -21.48
N THR A 181 14.56 34.79 -20.70
CA THR A 181 14.75 35.90 -19.79
C THR A 181 14.88 37.14 -20.67
N ARG A 182 13.79 37.91 -20.75
CA ARG A 182 13.76 39.26 -21.32
C ARG A 182 14.90 40.05 -20.66
N ALA A 183 15.87 40.44 -21.47
CA ALA A 183 17.00 41.25 -21.05
C ALA A 183 16.50 42.56 -20.43
N ILE A 184 16.79 42.75 -19.15
CA ILE A 184 16.77 44.08 -18.52
C ILE A 184 18.13 44.71 -18.84
N PRO A 185 18.21 45.83 -19.56
CA PRO A 185 19.49 46.44 -19.87
C PRO A 185 20.06 47.13 -18.62
N MET A 186 21.29 46.78 -18.25
CA MET A 186 22.03 47.52 -17.22
C MET A 186 22.63 48.81 -17.82
N PRO A 187 22.58 49.96 -17.11
CA PRO A 187 23.30 51.15 -17.55
C PRO A 187 24.79 51.03 -17.20
N CYS A 188 25.65 51.23 -18.20
CA CYS A 188 27.07 51.48 -18.00
C CYS A 188 27.26 52.81 -17.26
N THR A 189 28.01 52.80 -16.16
CA THR A 189 28.72 53.99 -15.68
C THR A 189 30.17 53.64 -15.40
N THR A 190 31.03 54.22 -16.22
CA THR A 190 32.47 54.45 -16.00
C THR A 190 32.71 55.24 -14.71
N SER A 191 33.65 54.81 -13.86
CA SER A 191 34.48 55.77 -13.12
C SER A 191 35.82 55.17 -12.72
N SER A 192 36.85 55.88 -13.17
CA SER A 192 38.27 55.76 -12.88
C SER A 192 38.58 55.88 -11.39
N TYR A 193 39.60 55.20 -10.87
CA TYR A 193 40.58 55.81 -9.98
C TYR A 193 41.86 54.97 -9.91
N SER A 194 42.95 55.63 -10.28
CA SER A 194 44.32 55.15 -10.31
C SER A 194 45.08 55.53 -9.03
N ASN A 195 46.02 54.66 -8.67
CA ASN A 195 47.38 54.96 -8.21
C ASN A 195 47.67 55.17 -6.71
N GLY A 196 48.74 54.51 -6.25
CA GLY A 196 49.31 54.62 -4.90
C GLY A 196 50.52 53.69 -4.71
N ALA A 197 51.70 54.14 -5.14
CA ALA A 197 52.99 53.44 -5.17
C ALA A 197 53.61 53.14 -3.78
N ARG A 198 54.26 51.97 -3.58
CA ARG A 198 55.74 51.70 -3.44
C ARG A 198 56.15 51.39 -1.98
N PRO A 199 57.35 50.81 -1.65
CA PRO A 199 58.41 50.21 -2.47
C PRO A 199 58.99 48.84 -1.96
N LYS A 200 60.06 48.38 -2.66
CA LYS A 200 60.83 47.12 -2.62
C LYS A 200 61.90 47.02 -1.51
N GLN A 201 62.51 45.81 -1.45
CA GLN A 201 63.88 45.41 -1.00
C GLN A 201 63.93 44.75 0.38
N ALA A 202 64.75 43.75 0.71
CA ALA A 202 65.73 42.83 0.08
C ALA A 202 65.87 41.65 1.11
N THR A 203 66.48 40.48 0.92
CA THR A 203 67.79 40.10 0.40
C THR A 203 67.83 38.56 0.35
N LEU A 204 68.60 38.06 -0.60
CA LEU A 204 68.93 36.67 -0.94
C LEU A 204 69.89 35.99 0.06
N THR A 205 70.22 34.72 -0.20
CA THR A 205 71.45 33.95 0.15
C THR A 205 71.32 33.08 1.42
N LEU A 206 71.64 31.77 1.46
CA LEU A 206 72.25 30.78 0.56
C LEU A 206 71.65 29.40 0.89
#